data_AF-A0A444XQJ1-F1
#
_entry.id   AF-A0A444XQJ1-F1
#
_cell.length_a   1.000
_cell.length_b   1.000
_cell.length_c   1.000
_cell.angle_alpha   90.00
_cell.angle_beta   90.00
_cell.angle_gamma   90.00
#
_symmetry.space_group_name_H-M   'P 1'
#
loop_
_entity.id
_entity.type
_entity.pdbx_description
1 polymer ?
#
loop_
_entity_poly.entity_id
_entity_poly.type
_entity_poly.pdbx_seq_one_letter_code
_entity_poly.pdbx_strand_id
1 'polypeptide(L)'
;MERGVVDGIINRLLEIRGKPGKQVQLSEAEIRQLCLVSKDIFLRQPNLLELDAPIKICGDIHGQYYDLLRIFENGGFPPRSNYLFLGDYVDRGNQSLETISLLLAYKIKYPQNIFLLRGNHECASINRIYGFYDECKRRYSVKLWKTFTDCFNCLPVAALIDDKILCMHGGLSPELHNLNRIRTLRRPVQVPDSGLLCDLLWSDPCGDIQGWGGSERGVSCTFGPDRVTEFLRKHDLDLICRAHQVVEDGYEFFANRQLVTIFSAPNYCGEFDNAGAMMSVDETLVCSFQILKPLENQKLQQLYKFGYGSTTTVKPSPTTKFKQMFYIYQQTRFHVPMIELYVEYEQYMGLDAVGEEVNMDELGDIDWEEDNNGTMHVLKFSEYANMGEDNAAVEDSEFGVRMEFGSRESVTSTTKSYTISRGFDYTVYDYTGYATGCDWLIRASLIQKRGYWEIRRYNGKYACTMGTISQDHTKLDSDTIADAIKPLVEADPSIKVKSIITKVQSRFNYIASYRKAWLTK
;
A
#
# COMPACT_ATOMS: atom_id res chain seq x y z
N MET A 1 8.94 18.02 -30.91
CA MET A 1 10.05 18.57 -30.10
C MET A 1 11.30 17.81 -30.51
N GLU A 2 12.41 18.49 -30.74
CA GLU A 2 13.66 17.78 -31.06
C GLU A 2 14.10 16.90 -29.89
N ARG A 3 14.61 15.71 -30.20
CA ARG A 3 14.96 14.69 -29.19
C ARG A 3 15.96 15.22 -28.17
N GLY A 4 16.99 15.94 -28.61
CA GLY A 4 18.02 16.51 -27.74
C GLY A 4 17.47 17.54 -26.73
N VAL A 5 16.41 18.27 -27.08
CA VAL A 5 15.77 19.22 -26.15
C VAL A 5 15.01 18.48 -25.06
N VAL A 6 14.26 17.43 -25.42
CA VAL A 6 13.55 16.58 -24.44
C VAL A 6 14.55 15.90 -23.51
N ASP A 7 15.67 15.39 -24.05
CA ASP A 7 16.74 14.78 -23.26
C ASP A 7 17.37 15.77 -22.27
N GLY A 8 17.64 17.01 -22.70
CA GLY A 8 18.16 18.06 -21.83
C GLY A 8 17.19 18.50 -20.73
N ILE A 9 15.87 18.44 -20.97
CA ILE A 9 14.85 18.66 -19.94
C ILE A 9 14.84 17.51 -18.93
N ILE A 10 14.79 16.26 -19.42
CA ILE A 10 14.79 15.06 -18.58
C ILE A 10 16.03 15.03 -17.69
N ASN A 11 17.22 15.30 -18.24
CA ASN A 11 18.46 15.31 -17.47
C ASN A 11 18.41 16.33 -16.31
N ARG A 12 18.01 17.58 -16.57
CA ARG A 12 17.87 18.62 -15.53
C ARG A 12 16.84 18.23 -14.46
N LEU A 13 15.73 17.61 -14.86
CA LEU A 13 14.71 17.12 -13.93
C LEU A 13 15.27 16.01 -13.04
N LEU A 14 16.14 15.15 -13.57
CA LEU A 14 16.72 14.02 -12.85
C LEU A 14 17.98 14.36 -12.06
N GLU A 15 18.66 15.46 -12.34
CA GLU A 15 19.87 15.90 -11.61
C GLU A 15 19.64 16.15 -10.10
N ILE A 16 18.37 16.35 -9.70
CA ILE A 16 18.00 16.64 -8.31
C ILE A 16 17.55 15.41 -7.50
N ARG A 17 17.74 14.19 -8.02
CA ARG A 17 17.42 12.93 -7.31
C ARG A 17 18.01 12.80 -5.90
N GLY A 18 19.13 13.48 -5.62
CA GLY A 18 19.74 13.48 -4.28
C GLY A 18 19.39 14.70 -3.42
N LYS A 19 18.46 15.56 -3.86
CA LYS A 19 18.20 16.88 -3.25
C LYS A 19 16.67 17.13 -3.12
N PRO A 20 15.97 16.48 -2.16
CA PRO A 20 14.55 16.70 -1.94
C PRO A 20 14.19 18.18 -1.78
N GLY A 21 13.06 18.60 -2.37
CA GLY A 21 12.57 19.97 -2.30
C GLY A 21 13.31 20.98 -3.18
N LYS A 22 14.45 20.62 -3.79
CA LYS A 22 15.12 21.51 -4.75
C LYS A 22 14.24 21.66 -5.99
N GLN A 23 14.00 22.89 -6.40
CA GLN A 23 13.26 23.19 -7.63
C GLN A 23 14.16 23.06 -8.85
N VAL A 24 13.58 22.62 -9.98
CA VAL A 24 14.25 22.57 -11.28
C VAL A 24 13.83 23.78 -12.09
N GLN A 25 14.82 24.50 -12.62
CA GLN A 25 14.58 25.67 -13.45
C GLN A 25 14.42 25.24 -14.91
N LEU A 26 13.17 25.05 -15.32
CA LEU A 26 12.78 24.97 -16.73
C LEU A 26 12.25 26.34 -17.17
N SER A 27 12.50 26.73 -18.41
CA SER A 27 11.90 27.95 -18.95
C SER A 27 10.40 27.73 -19.24
N GLU A 28 9.61 28.81 -19.18
CA GLU A 28 8.18 28.73 -19.53
C GLU A 28 7.96 28.23 -20.96
N ALA A 29 8.87 28.58 -21.89
CA ALA A 29 8.82 28.12 -23.28
C ALA A 29 9.01 26.59 -23.40
N GLU A 30 9.91 26.01 -22.62
CA GLU A 30 10.13 24.56 -22.56
C GLU A 30 8.89 23.84 -22.04
N ILE A 31 8.34 24.30 -20.92
CA ILE A 31 7.14 23.69 -20.32
C ILE A 31 5.95 23.80 -21.27
N ARG A 32 5.76 24.97 -21.90
CA ARG A 32 4.73 25.17 -22.92
C ARG A 32 4.89 24.16 -24.07
N GLN A 33 6.13 23.91 -24.51
CA GLN A 33 6.40 22.95 -25.57
C GLN A 33 6.10 21.51 -25.14
N LEU A 34 6.40 21.13 -23.89
CA LEU A 34 6.02 19.82 -23.33
C LEU A 34 4.49 19.63 -23.40
N CYS A 35 3.72 20.63 -22.98
CA CYS A 35 2.26 20.58 -23.03
C CYS A 35 1.74 20.43 -24.47
N LEU A 36 2.22 21.27 -25.40
CA LEU A 36 1.74 21.25 -26.78
C LEU A 36 2.03 19.92 -27.48
N VAL A 37 3.23 19.37 -27.31
CA VAL A 37 3.61 18.12 -27.98
C VAL A 37 2.95 16.91 -27.33
N SER A 38 2.82 16.88 -26.00
CA SER A 38 2.12 15.80 -25.31
C SER A 38 0.63 15.79 -25.63
N LYS A 39 0.00 16.97 -25.71
CA LYS A 39 -1.38 17.15 -26.16
C LYS A 39 -1.62 16.47 -27.51
N ASP A 40 -0.76 16.72 -28.49
CA ASP A 40 -0.87 16.11 -29.82
C ASP A 40 -0.73 14.58 -29.76
N ILE A 41 0.15 14.05 -28.91
CA ILE A 41 0.30 12.60 -28.70
C ILE A 41 -0.98 12.02 -28.09
N PHE A 42 -1.53 12.66 -27.05
CA PHE A 42 -2.75 12.17 -26.40
C PHE A 42 -3.94 12.15 -27.36
N LEU A 43 -4.10 13.17 -28.22
CA LEU A 43 -5.18 13.22 -29.21
C LEU A 43 -5.04 12.17 -30.32
N ARG A 44 -3.83 11.69 -30.61
CA ARG A 44 -3.59 10.61 -31.58
C ARG A 44 -3.82 9.22 -31.00
N GLN A 45 -3.61 9.05 -29.70
CA GLN A 45 -3.91 7.81 -28.99
C GLN A 45 -5.41 7.73 -28.63
N PRO A 46 -6.01 6.54 -28.51
CA PRO A 46 -7.42 6.40 -28.16
C PRO A 46 -7.71 6.87 -26.73
N ASN A 47 -8.98 7.12 -26.43
CA ASN A 47 -9.40 7.57 -25.09
C ASN A 47 -9.49 6.41 -24.07
N LEU A 48 -9.75 5.20 -24.58
CA LEU A 48 -9.49 3.94 -23.90
C LEU A 48 -8.21 3.37 -24.50
N LEU A 49 -7.11 3.40 -23.75
CA LEU A 49 -5.85 2.82 -24.20
C LEU A 49 -5.96 1.29 -24.19
N GLU A 50 -5.39 0.63 -25.19
CA GLU A 50 -5.26 -0.82 -25.25
C GLU A 50 -3.77 -1.11 -25.14
N LEU A 51 -3.37 -1.77 -24.04
CA LEU A 51 -1.99 -1.90 -23.59
C LEU A 51 -1.65 -3.37 -23.34
N ASP A 52 -0.38 -3.72 -23.47
CA ASP A 52 0.12 -5.07 -23.21
C ASP A 52 1.01 -5.08 -21.96
N ALA A 53 0.98 -6.18 -21.19
CA ALA A 53 1.99 -6.46 -20.18
C ALA A 53 3.35 -6.84 -20.85
N PRO A 54 4.50 -6.66 -20.16
CA PRO A 54 4.65 -6.25 -18.78
C PRO A 54 4.52 -4.73 -18.59
N ILE A 55 3.84 -4.31 -17.53
CA ILE A 55 3.58 -2.90 -17.23
C ILE A 55 3.49 -2.63 -15.73
N LYS A 56 3.93 -1.44 -15.32
CA LYS A 56 3.84 -0.96 -13.94
C LYS A 56 2.77 0.11 -13.81
N ILE A 57 1.85 -0.06 -12.88
CA ILE A 57 0.71 0.82 -12.66
C ILE A 57 0.92 1.62 -11.37
N CYS A 58 0.84 2.95 -11.49
CA CYS A 58 0.99 3.89 -10.38
C CYS A 58 -0.31 4.70 -10.21
N GLY A 59 -0.72 4.90 -8.96
CA GLY A 59 -1.82 5.78 -8.58
C GLY A 59 -1.38 7.25 -8.47
N ASP A 60 -2.03 7.95 -7.54
CA ASP A 60 -1.86 9.38 -7.28
C ASP A 60 -0.42 9.74 -6.89
N ILE A 61 0.05 10.89 -7.36
CA ILE A 61 1.39 11.43 -7.08
C ILE A 61 1.32 12.81 -6.40
N HIS A 62 0.34 13.64 -6.77
CA HIS A 62 0.05 14.92 -6.12
C HIS A 62 1.27 15.80 -5.86
N GLY A 63 2.11 16.02 -6.88
CA GLY A 63 3.26 16.90 -6.77
C GLY A 63 4.34 16.44 -5.78
N GLN A 64 4.30 15.20 -5.27
CA GLN A 64 5.37 14.58 -4.49
C GLN A 64 6.51 14.11 -5.41
N TYR A 65 7.18 15.08 -6.03
CA TYR A 65 8.16 14.84 -7.09
C TYR A 65 9.30 13.89 -6.68
N TYR A 66 9.78 14.01 -5.44
CA TYR A 66 10.84 13.14 -4.95
C TYR A 66 10.37 11.68 -4.85
N ASP A 67 9.13 11.45 -4.46
CA ASP A 67 8.56 10.10 -4.41
C ASP A 67 8.31 9.54 -5.81
N LEU A 68 7.96 10.39 -6.79
CA LEU A 68 7.96 9.98 -8.20
C LEU A 68 9.35 9.49 -8.67
N LEU A 69 10.42 10.17 -8.26
CA LEU A 69 11.79 9.72 -8.57
C LEU A 69 12.08 8.37 -7.89
N ARG A 70 11.66 8.18 -6.64
CA ARG A 70 11.78 6.89 -5.94
C ARG A 70 10.99 5.78 -6.65
N ILE A 71 9.82 6.07 -7.21
CA ILE A 71 9.05 5.10 -8.01
C ILE A 71 9.86 4.63 -9.21
N PHE A 72 10.52 5.55 -9.93
CA PHE A 72 11.37 5.19 -11.06
C PHE A 72 12.69 4.51 -10.65
N GLU A 73 13.24 4.84 -9.48
CA GLU A 73 14.42 4.16 -8.93
C GLU A 73 14.13 2.70 -8.59
N ASN A 74 12.98 2.42 -7.94
CA ASN A 74 12.59 1.08 -7.56
C ASN A 74 12.00 0.27 -8.72
N GLY A 75 11.23 0.93 -9.60
CA GLY A 75 10.56 0.29 -10.73
C GLY A 75 11.37 0.25 -12.02
N GLY A 76 12.50 0.96 -12.09
CA GLY A 76 13.33 1.08 -13.29
C GLY A 76 12.90 2.22 -14.20
N PHE A 77 13.79 3.18 -14.42
CA PHE A 77 13.53 4.35 -15.27
C PHE A 77 13.12 3.98 -16.71
N PRO A 78 12.18 4.72 -17.33
CA PRO A 78 11.81 4.53 -18.72
C PRO A 78 13.01 4.64 -19.68
N PRO A 79 13.12 3.77 -20.70
CA PRO A 79 12.11 2.80 -21.16
C PRO A 79 12.34 1.38 -20.61
N ARG A 80 13.13 1.22 -19.53
CA ARG A 80 13.44 -0.10 -18.97
C ARG A 80 12.20 -0.84 -18.49
N SER A 81 11.21 -0.07 -18.02
CA SER A 81 9.90 -0.56 -17.63
C SER A 81 8.83 0.28 -18.32
N ASN A 82 7.72 -0.36 -18.69
CA ASN A 82 6.52 0.33 -19.15
C ASN A 82 5.72 0.82 -17.93
N TYR A 83 5.11 2.00 -18.04
CA TYR A 83 4.33 2.60 -16.97
C TYR A 83 2.97 3.09 -17.44
N LEU A 84 1.95 2.82 -16.62
CA LEU A 84 0.64 3.45 -16.65
C LEU A 84 0.44 4.24 -15.36
N PHE A 85 0.22 5.54 -15.44
CA PHE A 85 -0.17 6.35 -14.29
C PHE A 85 -1.67 6.66 -14.34
N LEU A 86 -2.36 6.47 -13.22
CA LEU A 86 -3.83 6.51 -13.15
C LEU A 86 -4.42 7.92 -13.04
N GLY A 87 -3.62 8.93 -12.71
CA GLY A 87 -4.08 10.32 -12.61
C GLY A 87 -3.50 11.04 -11.41
N ASP A 88 -4.02 12.23 -11.13
CA ASP A 88 -3.72 13.05 -9.95
C ASP A 88 -2.23 13.32 -9.77
N TYR A 89 -1.67 13.98 -10.77
CA TYR A 89 -0.26 14.33 -10.86
C TYR A 89 0.08 15.61 -10.10
N VAL A 90 -0.89 16.52 -10.04
CA VAL A 90 -0.74 17.88 -9.52
C VAL A 90 -1.56 18.10 -8.26
N ASP A 91 -1.45 19.31 -7.70
CA ASP A 91 -2.08 19.77 -6.46
C ASP A 91 -1.53 19.10 -5.20
N ARG A 92 -1.85 19.72 -4.04
CA ARG A 92 -1.59 19.26 -2.67
C ARG A 92 -0.11 19.21 -2.27
N GLY A 93 0.76 18.63 -3.09
CA GLY A 93 2.20 18.62 -2.88
C GLY A 93 2.91 19.86 -3.41
N ASN A 94 4.21 19.93 -3.13
CA ASN A 94 5.00 21.15 -3.27
C ASN A 94 5.68 21.34 -4.64
N GLN A 95 5.71 20.31 -5.49
CA GLN A 95 6.47 20.28 -6.75
C GLN A 95 5.64 19.67 -7.89
N SER A 96 4.42 20.18 -8.10
CA SER A 96 3.54 19.70 -9.17
C SER A 96 4.13 19.99 -10.55
N LEU A 97 4.79 21.14 -10.73
CA LEU A 97 5.39 21.51 -12.01
C LEU A 97 6.50 20.55 -12.45
N GLU A 98 7.40 20.16 -11.54
CA GLU A 98 8.43 19.15 -11.82
C GLU A 98 7.81 17.78 -12.12
N THR A 99 6.82 17.37 -11.32
CA THR A 99 6.11 16.09 -11.46
C THR A 99 5.50 15.96 -12.83
N ILE A 100 4.62 16.89 -13.22
CA ILE A 100 3.96 16.81 -14.52
C ILE A 100 4.94 17.03 -15.68
N SER A 101 5.94 17.91 -15.52
CA SER A 101 6.93 18.14 -16.58
C SER A 101 7.75 16.89 -16.89
N LEU A 102 8.14 16.12 -15.86
CA LEU A 102 8.86 14.86 -16.06
C LEU A 102 8.00 13.82 -16.75
N LEU A 103 6.75 13.65 -16.31
CA LEU A 103 5.80 12.70 -16.90
C LEU A 103 5.52 13.05 -18.37
N LEU A 104 5.27 14.33 -18.70
CA LEU A 104 5.08 14.78 -20.08
C LEU A 104 6.35 14.61 -20.93
N ALA A 105 7.53 14.92 -20.38
CA ALA A 105 8.78 14.71 -21.11
C ALA A 105 9.03 13.23 -21.43
N TYR A 106 8.74 12.34 -20.47
CA TYR A 106 8.78 10.90 -20.71
C TYR A 106 7.71 10.43 -21.68
N LYS A 107 6.50 10.99 -21.65
CA LYS A 107 5.46 10.69 -22.64
C LYS A 107 5.90 11.05 -24.06
N ILE A 108 6.58 12.18 -24.23
CA ILE A 108 7.12 12.61 -25.52
C ILE A 108 8.26 11.68 -25.96
N LYS A 109 9.16 11.32 -25.04
CA LYS A 109 10.33 10.51 -25.36
C LYS A 109 9.99 9.04 -25.65
N TYR A 110 9.03 8.49 -24.92
CA TYR A 110 8.64 7.08 -24.95
C TYR A 110 7.11 6.94 -25.04
N PRO A 111 6.47 7.39 -26.14
CA PRO A 111 5.01 7.45 -26.25
C PRO A 111 4.30 6.10 -26.18
N GLN A 112 5.05 5.00 -26.38
CA GLN A 112 4.58 3.60 -26.32
C GLN A 112 5.03 2.86 -25.05
N ASN A 113 5.70 3.53 -24.11
CA ASN A 113 6.12 2.91 -22.83
C ASN A 113 5.62 3.71 -21.63
N ILE A 114 5.16 4.95 -21.83
CA ILE A 114 4.66 5.84 -20.79
C ILE A 114 3.24 6.25 -21.15
N PHE A 115 2.31 5.90 -20.28
CA PHE A 115 0.88 6.15 -20.44
C PHE A 115 0.37 6.90 -19.22
N LEU A 116 -0.41 7.95 -19.48
CA LEU A 116 -0.90 8.89 -18.46
C LEU A 116 -2.41 8.99 -18.63
N LEU A 117 -3.16 8.51 -17.66
CA LEU A 117 -4.61 8.69 -17.58
C LEU A 117 -4.95 10.03 -16.92
N ARG A 118 -6.17 10.48 -17.13
CA ARG A 118 -6.70 11.66 -16.48
C ARG A 118 -7.14 11.31 -15.06
N GLY A 119 -6.71 12.07 -14.06
CA GLY A 119 -7.33 12.11 -12.74
C GLY A 119 -8.30 13.27 -12.58
N ASN A 120 -8.98 13.35 -11.44
CA ASN A 120 -9.91 14.45 -11.18
C ASN A 120 -9.19 15.79 -10.93
N HIS A 121 -7.91 15.77 -10.54
CA HIS A 121 -7.06 16.95 -10.39
C HIS A 121 -6.51 17.50 -11.73
N GLU A 122 -6.56 16.71 -12.80
CA GLU A 122 -6.31 17.19 -14.17
C GLU A 122 -7.55 17.92 -14.76
N CYS A 123 -8.22 18.71 -13.91
CA CYS A 123 -9.37 19.55 -14.22
C CYS A 123 -9.17 20.96 -13.67
N ALA A 124 -9.49 21.97 -14.48
CA ALA A 124 -9.31 23.38 -14.12
C ALA A 124 -10.09 23.82 -12.88
N SER A 125 -11.29 23.29 -12.64
CA SER A 125 -12.09 23.66 -11.46
C SER A 125 -11.43 23.20 -10.16
N ILE A 126 -10.78 22.03 -10.18
CA ILE A 126 -10.11 21.42 -9.03
C ILE A 126 -8.73 22.03 -8.81
N ASN A 127 -7.89 22.01 -9.83
CA ASN A 127 -6.51 22.48 -9.69
C ASN A 127 -6.36 24.01 -9.63
N ARG A 128 -7.49 24.74 -9.77
CA ARG A 128 -7.57 26.16 -9.46
C ARG A 128 -7.48 26.46 -7.97
N ILE A 129 -7.91 25.53 -7.12
CA ILE A 129 -8.07 25.74 -5.67
C ILE A 129 -7.16 24.85 -4.81
N TYR A 130 -6.67 23.72 -5.34
CA TYR A 130 -5.87 22.77 -4.56
C TYR A 130 -4.34 22.88 -4.76
N GLY A 131 -3.88 23.91 -5.46
CA GLY A 131 -2.48 24.38 -5.41
C GLY A 131 -1.80 24.60 -6.75
N PHE A 132 -2.14 23.86 -7.81
CA PHE A 132 -1.40 23.90 -9.06
C PHE A 132 -1.49 25.25 -9.78
N TYR A 133 -2.67 25.89 -9.78
CA TYR A 133 -2.83 27.25 -10.29
C TYR A 133 -1.91 28.24 -9.58
N ASP A 134 -1.86 28.19 -8.25
CA ASP A 134 -1.06 29.11 -7.46
C ASP A 134 0.44 28.82 -7.65
N GLU A 135 0.83 27.55 -7.81
CA GLU A 135 2.19 27.17 -8.16
C GLU A 135 2.60 27.73 -9.53
N CYS A 136 1.77 27.56 -10.56
CA CYS A 136 1.99 28.11 -11.90
C CYS A 136 2.08 29.64 -11.87
N LYS A 137 1.13 30.30 -11.20
CA LYS A 137 1.07 31.77 -11.10
C LYS A 137 2.30 32.33 -10.39
N ARG A 138 2.75 31.67 -9.32
CA ARG A 138 3.90 32.10 -8.51
C ARG A 138 5.23 31.92 -9.23
N ARG A 139 5.41 30.80 -9.94
CA ARG A 139 6.70 30.44 -10.57
C ARG A 139 6.83 30.90 -12.02
N TYR A 140 5.71 31.06 -12.71
CA TYR A 140 5.66 31.38 -14.13
C TYR A 140 4.50 32.35 -14.41
N SER A 141 3.40 31.87 -14.96
CA SER A 141 2.29 32.70 -15.39
C SER A 141 0.95 31.95 -15.33
N VAL A 142 -0.14 32.71 -15.23
CA VAL A 142 -1.50 32.17 -15.39
C VAL A 142 -1.72 31.60 -16.80
N LYS A 143 -1.01 32.12 -17.81
CA LYS A 143 -1.08 31.63 -19.19
C LYS A 143 -0.49 30.21 -19.29
N LEU A 144 0.56 29.91 -18.52
CA LEU A 144 1.11 28.57 -18.45
C LEU A 144 0.11 27.58 -17.84
N TRP A 145 -0.58 27.96 -16.75
CA TRP A 145 -1.65 27.13 -16.18
C TRP A 145 -2.76 26.83 -17.20
N LYS A 146 -3.21 27.82 -17.98
CA LYS A 146 -4.18 27.59 -19.07
C LYS A 146 -3.64 26.60 -20.11
N THR A 147 -2.35 26.66 -20.41
CA THR A 147 -1.72 25.72 -21.35
C THR A 147 -1.70 24.29 -20.80
N PHE A 148 -1.46 24.12 -19.49
CA PHE A 148 -1.63 22.81 -18.84
C PHE A 148 -3.07 22.33 -18.90
N THR A 149 -4.05 23.20 -18.61
CA THR A 149 -5.47 22.86 -18.73
C THR A 149 -5.83 22.35 -20.13
N ASP A 150 -5.33 23.00 -21.19
CA ASP A 150 -5.54 22.55 -22.57
C ASP A 150 -4.92 21.17 -22.85
N CYS A 151 -3.78 20.87 -22.24
CA CYS A 151 -3.12 19.57 -22.30
C CYS A 151 -3.94 18.50 -21.55
N PHE A 152 -4.32 18.78 -20.31
CA PHE A 152 -5.11 17.89 -19.44
C PHE A 152 -6.47 17.53 -20.02
N ASN A 153 -7.12 18.47 -20.70
CA ASN A 153 -8.37 18.23 -21.41
C ASN A 153 -8.26 17.18 -22.52
N CYS A 154 -7.04 16.79 -22.90
CA CYS A 154 -6.77 15.79 -23.93
C CYS A 154 -6.28 14.45 -23.38
N LEU A 155 -6.09 14.29 -22.07
CA LEU A 155 -5.66 13.01 -21.49
C LEU A 155 -6.68 11.89 -21.75
N PRO A 156 -6.24 10.65 -22.05
CA PRO A 156 -7.11 9.47 -22.05
C PRO A 156 -7.64 9.21 -20.64
N VAL A 157 -8.78 8.53 -20.51
CA VAL A 157 -9.48 8.41 -19.22
C VAL A 157 -9.50 6.99 -18.66
N ALA A 158 -9.19 6.00 -19.49
CA ALA A 158 -9.06 4.62 -19.07
C ALA A 158 -8.03 3.87 -19.92
N ALA A 159 -7.57 2.74 -19.42
CA ALA A 159 -6.76 1.76 -20.15
C ALA A 159 -7.31 0.36 -19.95
N LEU A 160 -7.08 -0.53 -20.91
CA LEU A 160 -7.38 -1.94 -20.85
C LEU A 160 -6.09 -2.69 -21.14
N ILE A 161 -5.60 -3.45 -20.14
CA ILE A 161 -4.36 -4.22 -20.24
C ILE A 161 -4.69 -5.67 -20.56
N ASP A 162 -4.12 -6.19 -21.66
CA ASP A 162 -4.32 -7.54 -22.22
C ASP A 162 -5.79 -8.00 -22.22
N ASP A 163 -6.73 -7.08 -22.50
CA ASP A 163 -8.17 -7.33 -22.46
C ASP A 163 -8.72 -7.88 -21.12
N LYS A 164 -7.96 -7.80 -20.02
CA LYS A 164 -8.32 -8.39 -18.72
C LYS A 164 -8.35 -7.41 -17.56
N ILE A 165 -7.51 -6.38 -17.56
CA ILE A 165 -7.45 -5.40 -16.47
C ILE A 165 -7.92 -4.04 -16.95
N LEU A 166 -9.06 -3.58 -16.45
CA LEU A 166 -9.57 -2.24 -16.76
C LEU A 166 -9.07 -1.23 -15.74
N CYS A 167 -8.38 -0.20 -16.21
CA CYS A 167 -7.77 0.84 -15.40
C CYS A 167 -8.44 2.19 -15.59
N MET A 168 -8.70 2.92 -14.50
CA MET A 168 -9.19 4.31 -14.49
C MET A 168 -8.82 5.00 -13.18
N HIS A 169 -9.02 6.31 -13.07
CA HIS A 169 -8.74 7.03 -11.82
C HIS A 169 -9.81 6.78 -10.75
N GLY A 170 -11.04 7.16 -11.11
CA GLY A 170 -12.28 7.03 -10.36
C GLY A 170 -12.72 5.57 -10.28
N GLY A 171 -13.88 5.27 -10.84
CA GLY A 171 -14.36 3.89 -10.86
C GLY A 171 -15.50 3.72 -11.84
N LEU A 172 -16.38 2.78 -11.54
CA LEU A 172 -17.49 2.45 -12.42
C LEU A 172 -18.52 3.57 -12.49
N SER A 173 -19.20 3.67 -13.63
CA SER A 173 -20.33 4.57 -13.83
C SER A 173 -21.62 3.78 -14.07
N PRO A 174 -22.78 4.23 -13.56
CA PRO A 174 -24.06 3.67 -13.94
C PRO A 174 -24.34 3.79 -15.44
N GLU A 175 -23.68 4.71 -16.15
CA GLU A 175 -23.79 4.87 -17.61
C GLU A 175 -22.80 4.00 -18.41
N LEU A 176 -21.84 3.35 -17.75
CA LEU A 176 -20.84 2.51 -18.40
C LEU A 176 -21.37 1.10 -18.62
N HIS A 177 -22.23 0.94 -19.62
CA HIS A 177 -22.75 -0.39 -20.00
C HIS A 177 -21.89 -1.11 -21.04
N ASN A 178 -21.00 -0.38 -21.72
CA ASN A 178 -20.13 -0.87 -22.80
C ASN A 178 -18.87 0.00 -22.89
N LEU A 179 -17.70 -0.62 -23.01
CA LEU A 179 -16.40 0.07 -23.10
C LEU A 179 -16.29 1.02 -24.32
N ASN A 180 -17.07 0.80 -25.38
CA ASN A 180 -17.16 1.72 -26.51
C ASN A 180 -17.64 3.12 -26.10
N ARG A 181 -18.40 3.24 -25.00
CA ARG A 181 -18.78 4.56 -24.46
C ARG A 181 -17.53 5.39 -24.13
N ILE A 182 -16.52 4.77 -23.53
CA ILE A 182 -15.22 5.41 -23.22
C ILE A 182 -14.49 5.79 -24.51
N ARG A 183 -14.44 4.88 -25.50
CA ARG A 183 -13.79 5.10 -26.80
C ARG A 183 -14.36 6.32 -27.53
N THR A 184 -15.67 6.56 -27.41
CA THR A 184 -16.38 7.65 -28.10
C THR A 184 -16.39 9.00 -27.39
N LEU A 185 -15.88 9.08 -26.15
CA LEU A 185 -15.76 10.36 -25.45
C LEU A 185 -14.85 11.30 -26.24
N ARG A 186 -15.33 12.51 -26.50
CA ARG A 186 -14.62 13.50 -27.30
C ARG A 186 -13.53 14.17 -26.48
N ARG A 187 -12.41 14.48 -27.14
CA ARG A 187 -11.32 15.30 -26.59
C ARG A 187 -10.94 16.39 -27.59
N PRO A 188 -10.55 17.60 -27.15
CA PRO A 188 -10.47 18.06 -25.76
C PRO A 188 -11.84 18.24 -25.11
N VAL A 189 -11.93 17.99 -23.81
CA VAL A 189 -13.17 18.19 -23.03
C VAL A 189 -12.85 18.57 -21.59
N GLN A 190 -13.64 19.46 -20.99
CA GLN A 190 -13.61 19.73 -19.55
C GLN A 190 -14.36 18.62 -18.80
N VAL A 191 -13.97 18.31 -17.57
CA VAL A 191 -14.71 17.33 -16.77
C VAL A 191 -16.07 17.94 -16.39
N PRO A 192 -17.20 17.33 -16.78
CA PRO A 192 -18.53 17.79 -16.38
C PRO A 192 -18.80 17.49 -14.90
N ASP A 193 -19.81 18.12 -14.33
CA ASP A 193 -20.21 17.91 -12.92
C ASP A 193 -20.96 16.58 -12.70
N SER A 194 -21.33 15.87 -13.78
CA SER A 194 -22.02 14.56 -13.73
C SER A 194 -21.86 13.77 -15.04
N GLY A 195 -22.27 12.50 -15.02
CA GLY A 195 -22.27 11.58 -16.16
C GLY A 195 -20.96 10.80 -16.31
N LEU A 196 -20.87 9.99 -17.37
CA LEU A 196 -19.79 9.01 -17.54
C LEU A 196 -18.36 9.54 -17.29
N LEU A 197 -17.99 10.68 -17.86
CA LEU A 197 -16.64 11.24 -17.68
C LEU A 197 -16.40 11.68 -16.24
N CYS A 198 -17.41 12.22 -15.56
CA CYS A 198 -17.30 12.55 -14.15
C CYS A 198 -17.06 11.28 -13.33
N ASP A 199 -17.88 10.25 -13.54
CA ASP A 199 -17.84 9.03 -12.74
C ASP A 199 -16.51 8.25 -12.88
N LEU A 200 -15.99 8.14 -14.10
CA LEU A 200 -14.69 7.52 -14.38
C LEU A 200 -13.53 8.19 -13.62
N LEU A 201 -13.70 9.42 -13.14
CA LEU A 201 -12.70 10.18 -12.41
C LEU A 201 -13.03 10.36 -10.92
N TRP A 202 -14.27 10.14 -10.49
CA TRP A 202 -14.74 10.52 -9.15
C TRP A 202 -15.45 9.43 -8.34
N SER A 203 -15.98 8.39 -8.97
CA SER A 203 -16.75 7.38 -8.23
C SER A 203 -15.86 6.53 -7.34
N ASP A 204 -16.39 6.04 -6.23
CA ASP A 204 -15.66 5.22 -5.25
C ASP A 204 -16.34 3.87 -4.97
N PRO A 205 -15.58 2.79 -4.75
CA PRO A 205 -16.14 1.55 -4.19
C PRO A 205 -16.60 1.75 -2.75
N CYS A 206 -17.71 1.11 -2.36
CA CYS A 206 -18.23 1.14 -1.00
C CYS A 206 -18.73 -0.25 -0.58
N GLY A 207 -18.19 -0.79 0.52
CA GLY A 207 -18.52 -2.13 1.00
C GLY A 207 -19.88 -2.25 1.69
N ASP A 208 -20.42 -1.13 2.17
CA ASP A 208 -21.64 -1.09 3.00
C ASP A 208 -22.93 -0.92 2.17
N ILE A 209 -22.82 -0.95 0.85
CA ILE A 209 -23.96 -0.75 -0.07
C ILE A 209 -24.10 -1.90 -1.06
N GLN A 210 -25.32 -2.06 -1.55
CA GLN A 210 -25.63 -2.88 -2.72
C GLN A 210 -26.08 -1.96 -3.86
N GLY A 211 -25.52 -2.12 -5.05
CA GLY A 211 -25.85 -1.28 -6.20
C GLY A 211 -25.07 0.03 -6.23
N TRP A 212 -25.78 1.13 -6.47
CA TRP A 212 -25.24 2.49 -6.59
C TRP A 212 -25.69 3.32 -5.39
N GLY A 213 -24.80 4.13 -4.84
CA GLY A 213 -25.07 5.04 -3.72
C GLY A 213 -24.66 6.47 -4.03
N GLY A 214 -25.08 7.40 -3.17
CA GLY A 214 -24.57 8.77 -3.19
C GLY A 214 -23.12 8.82 -2.72
N SER A 215 -22.33 9.75 -3.27
CA SER A 215 -20.96 10.00 -2.80
C SER A 215 -20.94 11.09 -1.74
N GLU A 216 -20.24 10.84 -0.63
CA GLU A 216 -20.00 11.83 0.43
C GLU A 216 -19.13 13.01 -0.06
N ARG A 217 -18.44 12.86 -1.20
CA ARG A 217 -17.70 13.93 -1.85
C ARG A 217 -18.60 15.01 -2.47
N GLY A 218 -19.91 14.75 -2.55
CA GLY A 218 -20.89 15.64 -3.18
C GLY A 218 -20.81 15.66 -4.71
N VAL A 219 -20.06 14.73 -5.32
CA VAL A 219 -19.89 14.57 -6.77
C VAL A 219 -19.84 13.08 -7.12
N SER A 220 -20.41 12.71 -8.27
CA SER A 220 -20.53 11.32 -8.72
C SER A 220 -21.27 10.41 -7.71
N CYS A 221 -20.91 9.12 -7.66
CA CYS A 221 -21.62 8.06 -6.96
C CYS A 221 -20.63 7.09 -6.29
N THR A 222 -21.17 6.24 -5.43
CA THR A 222 -20.49 5.07 -4.88
C THR A 222 -21.05 3.79 -5.51
N PHE A 223 -20.27 2.71 -5.53
CA PHE A 223 -20.73 1.42 -6.07
C PHE A 223 -20.33 0.23 -5.19
N GLY A 224 -21.26 -0.72 -5.06
CA GLY A 224 -21.09 -1.93 -4.25
C GLY A 224 -20.27 -3.03 -4.94
N PRO A 225 -19.90 -4.09 -4.19
CA PRO A 225 -19.16 -5.24 -4.74
C PRO A 225 -19.97 -6.01 -5.79
N ASP A 226 -21.30 -5.95 -5.72
CA ASP A 226 -22.20 -6.53 -6.72
C ASP A 226 -22.01 -5.89 -8.10
N ARG A 227 -21.79 -4.57 -8.16
CA ARG A 227 -21.56 -3.85 -9.41
C ARG A 227 -20.21 -4.19 -10.02
N VAL A 228 -19.18 -4.35 -9.21
CA VAL A 228 -17.86 -4.82 -9.67
C VAL A 228 -17.97 -6.21 -10.29
N THR A 229 -18.59 -7.15 -9.56
CA THR A 229 -18.76 -8.53 -10.01
C THR A 229 -19.58 -8.61 -11.30
N GLU A 230 -20.70 -7.88 -11.36
CA GLU A 230 -21.56 -7.81 -12.53
C GLU A 230 -20.81 -7.28 -13.75
N PHE A 231 -20.07 -6.18 -13.58
CA PHE A 231 -19.35 -5.51 -14.64
C PHE A 231 -18.24 -6.39 -15.23
N LEU A 232 -17.39 -6.96 -14.37
CA LEU A 232 -16.30 -7.83 -14.80
C LEU A 232 -16.82 -9.04 -15.59
N ARG A 233 -17.83 -9.72 -15.04
CA ARG A 233 -18.46 -10.87 -15.70
C ARG A 233 -19.06 -10.50 -17.06
N LYS A 234 -19.72 -9.34 -17.16
CA LYS A 234 -20.34 -8.88 -18.41
C LYS A 234 -19.30 -8.60 -19.50
N HIS A 235 -18.12 -8.12 -19.11
CA HIS A 235 -17.07 -7.68 -20.02
C HIS A 235 -15.92 -8.69 -20.19
N ASP A 236 -16.00 -9.86 -19.58
CA ASP A 236 -14.95 -10.89 -19.53
C ASP A 236 -13.60 -10.33 -19.04
N LEU A 237 -13.66 -9.50 -17.99
CA LEU A 237 -12.52 -8.90 -17.33
C LEU A 237 -12.23 -9.61 -16.01
N ASP A 238 -10.97 -9.57 -15.57
CA ASP A 238 -10.53 -10.22 -14.33
C ASP A 238 -10.35 -9.21 -13.18
N LEU A 239 -9.99 -7.97 -13.48
CA LEU A 239 -9.63 -6.96 -12.47
C LEU A 239 -10.00 -5.53 -12.89
N ILE A 240 -10.49 -4.74 -11.94
CA ILE A 240 -10.51 -3.27 -12.04
C ILE A 240 -9.32 -2.73 -11.24
N CYS A 241 -8.49 -1.88 -11.85
CA CYS A 241 -7.41 -1.19 -11.18
C CYS A 241 -7.70 0.32 -11.13
N ARG A 242 -7.71 0.92 -9.95
CA ARG A 242 -8.08 2.33 -9.76
C ARG A 242 -7.23 3.06 -8.72
N ALA A 243 -7.43 4.37 -8.53
CA ALA A 243 -6.63 5.19 -7.61
C ALA A 243 -7.48 6.06 -6.65
N HIS A 244 -7.25 7.39 -6.53
CA HIS A 244 -8.15 8.42 -5.94
C HIS A 244 -8.46 8.34 -4.42
N GLN A 245 -8.30 7.17 -3.79
CA GLN A 245 -8.47 6.97 -2.34
C GLN A 245 -7.14 6.62 -1.70
N VAL A 246 -6.77 7.36 -0.66
CA VAL A 246 -5.63 7.03 0.20
C VAL A 246 -5.93 5.72 0.91
N VAL A 247 -5.01 4.77 0.81
CA VAL A 247 -5.10 3.44 1.43
C VAL A 247 -3.81 3.16 2.19
N GLU A 248 -3.89 2.47 3.33
CA GLU A 248 -2.82 2.36 4.33
C GLU A 248 -1.51 1.82 3.75
N ASP A 249 -1.57 0.71 3.02
CA ASP A 249 -0.39 0.05 2.44
C ASP A 249 -0.03 0.56 1.02
N GLY A 250 -0.68 1.63 0.57
CA GLY A 250 -0.57 2.13 -0.81
C GLY A 250 -1.32 1.29 -1.84
N TYR A 251 -1.85 0.13 -1.47
CA TYR A 251 -2.83 -0.61 -2.25
C TYR A 251 -3.90 -1.24 -1.34
N GLU A 252 -5.10 -1.45 -1.86
CA GLU A 252 -6.18 -2.14 -1.13
C GLU A 252 -7.08 -2.91 -2.11
N PHE A 253 -7.40 -4.15 -1.76
CA PHE A 253 -8.34 -4.96 -2.54
C PHE A 253 -9.78 -4.77 -2.09
N PHE A 254 -10.70 -4.84 -3.05
CA PHE A 254 -12.14 -4.77 -2.87
C PHE A 254 -12.84 -5.89 -3.66
N ALA A 255 -14.07 -6.23 -3.26
CA ALA A 255 -14.91 -7.24 -3.92
C ALA A 255 -14.17 -8.56 -4.20
N ASN A 256 -13.65 -9.23 -3.16
CA ASN A 256 -12.89 -10.48 -3.30
C ASN A 256 -11.71 -10.39 -4.30
N ARG A 257 -10.96 -9.28 -4.23
CA ARG A 257 -9.80 -8.96 -5.10
C ARG A 257 -10.14 -8.71 -6.56
N GLN A 258 -11.40 -8.48 -6.88
CA GLN A 258 -11.85 -8.12 -8.24
C GLN A 258 -11.62 -6.63 -8.56
N LEU A 259 -11.39 -5.81 -7.54
CA LEU A 259 -10.94 -4.43 -7.70
C LEU A 259 -9.74 -4.17 -6.80
N VAL A 260 -8.76 -3.41 -7.29
CA VAL A 260 -7.64 -2.90 -6.51
C VAL A 260 -7.57 -1.38 -6.61
N THR A 261 -7.44 -0.73 -5.47
CA THR A 261 -7.09 0.69 -5.34
C THR A 261 -5.57 0.80 -5.17
N ILE A 262 -4.90 1.66 -5.93
CA ILE A 262 -3.47 1.96 -5.84
C ILE A 262 -3.30 3.45 -5.54
N PHE A 263 -2.51 3.77 -4.53
CA PHE A 263 -2.13 5.13 -4.16
C PHE A 263 -0.60 5.20 -4.06
N SER A 264 0.04 6.11 -4.80
CA SER A 264 1.51 6.09 -4.96
C SER A 264 2.24 7.20 -4.21
N ALA A 265 1.52 8.09 -3.51
CA ALA A 265 2.09 9.16 -2.70
C ALA A 265 2.17 8.74 -1.21
N PRO A 266 3.34 8.32 -0.70
CA PRO A 266 3.52 7.97 0.71
C PRO A 266 3.43 9.21 1.61
N ASN A 267 2.97 9.03 2.85
CA ASN A 267 2.78 10.11 3.83
C ASN A 267 2.03 11.30 3.22
N TYR A 268 0.87 11.01 2.63
CA TYR A 268 0.14 11.96 1.80
C TYR A 268 -0.15 13.26 2.55
N CYS A 269 0.15 14.39 1.92
CA CYS A 269 0.05 15.74 2.51
C CYS A 269 0.83 15.94 3.83
N GLY A 270 1.63 14.98 4.31
CA GLY A 270 2.19 14.98 5.66
C GLY A 270 1.15 14.75 6.77
N GLU A 271 -0.07 14.34 6.43
CA GLU A 271 -1.20 14.18 7.36
C GLU A 271 -1.58 12.71 7.57
N PHE A 272 -1.26 11.85 6.61
CA PHE A 272 -1.56 10.41 6.63
C PHE A 272 -0.27 9.62 6.87
N ASP A 273 -0.36 8.46 7.52
CA ASP A 273 0.79 7.55 7.71
C ASP A 273 0.81 6.43 6.66
N ASN A 274 0.24 6.69 5.47
CA ASN A 274 0.11 5.70 4.42
C ASN A 274 1.45 5.44 3.70
N ALA A 275 1.66 4.21 3.23
CA ALA A 275 2.65 3.93 2.22
C ALA A 275 2.13 4.34 0.82
N GLY A 276 3.06 4.42 -0.14
CA GLY A 276 2.73 4.42 -1.56
C GLY A 276 2.93 3.02 -2.13
N ALA A 277 2.23 2.65 -3.19
CA ALA A 277 2.50 1.41 -3.92
C ALA A 277 2.52 1.60 -5.43
N MET A 278 3.09 0.61 -6.11
CA MET A 278 3.03 0.44 -7.55
C MET A 278 2.77 -1.04 -7.84
N MET A 279 1.78 -1.33 -8.68
CA MET A 279 1.48 -2.69 -9.11
C MET A 279 2.27 -3.02 -10.37
N SER A 280 3.03 -4.10 -10.38
CA SER A 280 3.67 -4.63 -11.59
C SER A 280 2.83 -5.79 -12.11
N VAL A 281 2.45 -5.72 -13.37
CA VAL A 281 1.77 -6.79 -14.12
C VAL A 281 2.81 -7.38 -15.05
N ASP A 282 3.08 -8.68 -14.94
CA ASP A 282 3.99 -9.37 -15.86
C ASP A 282 3.25 -9.94 -17.10
N GLU A 283 4.00 -10.53 -18.02
CA GLU A 283 3.48 -11.11 -19.28
C GLU A 283 2.44 -12.22 -19.07
N THR A 284 2.37 -12.80 -17.87
CA THR A 284 1.38 -13.83 -17.49
C THR A 284 0.20 -13.26 -16.72
N LEU A 285 0.07 -11.92 -16.67
CA LEU A 285 -0.91 -11.16 -15.90
C LEU A 285 -0.82 -11.37 -14.38
N VAL A 286 0.34 -11.81 -13.89
CA VAL A 286 0.60 -11.88 -12.46
C VAL A 286 0.86 -10.47 -11.94
N CYS A 287 -0.01 -10.05 -11.02
CA CYS A 287 0.07 -8.76 -10.36
C CYS A 287 0.94 -8.87 -9.10
N SER A 288 1.95 -8.02 -8.97
CA SER A 288 2.84 -7.90 -7.80
C SER A 288 2.89 -6.47 -7.30
N PHE A 289 3.10 -6.25 -6.00
CA PHE A 289 3.10 -4.88 -5.44
C PHE A 289 4.48 -4.52 -4.91
N GLN A 290 4.96 -3.34 -5.31
CA GLN A 290 6.15 -2.71 -4.76
C GLN A 290 5.73 -1.55 -3.86
N ILE A 291 6.01 -1.66 -2.56
CA ILE A 291 5.57 -0.71 -1.54
C ILE A 291 6.69 0.31 -1.26
N LEU A 292 6.38 1.59 -1.40
CA LEU A 292 7.20 2.73 -1.00
C LEU A 292 6.76 3.20 0.38
N LYS A 293 7.49 2.78 1.41
CA LYS A 293 7.25 3.29 2.77
C LYS A 293 7.58 4.79 2.88
N PRO A 294 6.91 5.53 3.80
CA PRO A 294 7.31 6.87 4.18
C PRO A 294 8.80 6.94 4.54
N LEU A 295 9.46 8.04 4.17
CA LEU A 295 10.81 8.28 4.64
C LEU A 295 10.76 8.74 6.09
N GLU A 296 11.54 8.11 6.97
CA GLU A 296 11.63 8.52 8.37
C GLU A 296 12.05 9.99 8.51
N ASN A 297 11.44 10.70 9.46
CA ASN A 297 11.69 12.13 9.71
C ASN A 297 13.16 12.48 9.90
N GLN A 298 13.99 11.58 10.44
CA GLN A 298 15.44 11.82 10.60
C GLN A 298 16.17 11.84 9.24
N LYS A 299 15.80 10.98 8.29
CA LYS A 299 16.35 10.96 6.93
C LYS A 299 15.85 12.17 6.13
N LEU A 300 14.58 12.54 6.28
CA LEU A 300 14.03 13.77 5.68
C LEU A 300 14.76 15.02 6.23
N GLN A 301 14.94 15.13 7.54
CA GLN A 301 15.67 16.26 8.16
C GLN A 301 17.14 16.32 7.74
N GLN A 302 17.82 15.19 7.57
CA GLN A 302 19.17 15.16 7.01
C GLN A 302 19.18 15.60 5.54
N LEU A 303 18.24 15.12 4.72
CA LEU A 303 18.14 15.49 3.31
C LEU A 303 17.76 16.96 3.09
N TYR A 304 16.89 17.53 3.93
CA TYR A 304 16.49 18.95 3.88
C TYR A 304 17.53 19.90 4.50
N LYS A 305 18.40 19.44 5.41
CA LYS A 305 19.46 20.28 6.01
C LYS A 305 20.63 20.60 5.07
N PHE A 306 20.92 19.76 4.07
CA PHE A 306 22.00 20.02 3.10
C PHE A 306 21.66 21.11 2.04
N GLY A 307 20.49 21.75 2.14
CA GLY A 307 20.09 22.88 1.29
C GLY A 307 20.63 24.25 1.72
N TYR A 308 21.22 24.39 2.92
CA TYR A 308 21.85 25.62 3.39
C TYR A 308 23.31 25.34 3.78
N GLY A 309 24.23 26.04 3.12
CA GLY A 309 25.66 25.77 3.20
C GLY A 309 26.24 25.87 4.62
N SER A 310 27.03 24.87 4.98
CA SER A 310 28.23 25.05 5.80
C SER A 310 29.17 23.86 5.58
N THR A 311 30.43 24.18 5.31
CA THR A 311 31.54 23.25 5.15
C THR A 311 31.93 22.62 6.49
N THR A 312 31.76 21.30 6.62
CA THR A 312 32.53 20.48 7.56
C THR A 312 32.78 19.10 6.98
N THR A 313 34.04 18.66 7.13
CA THR A 313 34.58 17.38 6.68
C THR A 313 34.01 16.22 7.50
N VAL A 314 33.51 15.17 6.84
CA VAL A 314 33.05 13.93 7.50
C VAL A 314 33.80 12.73 6.90
N LYS A 315 34.36 11.89 7.76
CA LYS A 315 35.11 10.65 7.46
C LYS A 315 34.20 9.57 6.84
N PRO A 316 34.74 8.60 6.09
CA PRO A 316 33.93 7.54 5.48
C PRO A 316 33.78 6.31 6.40
N SER A 317 32.56 5.78 6.53
CA SER A 317 32.21 4.35 6.72
C SER A 317 30.68 4.13 6.75
N PRO A 318 30.17 2.89 6.64
CA PRO A 318 30.50 1.84 5.67
C PRO A 318 29.28 1.53 4.75
N THR A 319 29.53 0.64 3.78
CA THR A 319 28.62 0.08 2.77
C THR A 319 27.18 -0.19 3.21
N THR A 320 26.20 0.33 2.45
CA THR A 320 24.77 0.11 2.65
C THR A 320 24.32 -1.13 1.88
N LYS A 321 23.90 -2.20 2.58
CA LYS A 321 23.14 -3.30 1.99
C LYS A 321 21.70 -2.85 1.77
N PHE A 322 21.17 -3.06 0.57
CA PHE A 322 19.75 -2.86 0.26
C PHE A 322 19.01 -4.18 0.41
N LYS A 323 17.92 -4.19 1.20
CA LYS A 323 16.94 -5.28 1.21
C LYS A 323 15.68 -4.79 0.51
N GLN A 324 15.25 -5.47 -0.53
CA GLN A 324 14.02 -5.17 -1.26
C GLN A 324 13.13 -6.42 -1.23
N MET A 325 11.91 -6.29 -0.71
CA MET A 325 10.89 -7.35 -0.75
C MET A 325 10.15 -7.30 -2.09
N PHE A 326 9.93 -8.46 -2.69
CA PHE A 326 9.04 -8.64 -3.83
C PHE A 326 7.89 -9.57 -3.39
N TYR A 327 6.63 -9.17 -3.65
CA TYR A 327 5.47 -10.04 -3.49
C TYR A 327 5.00 -10.47 -4.88
N ILE A 328 5.18 -11.75 -5.25
CA ILE A 328 4.71 -12.29 -6.53
C ILE A 328 3.37 -13.00 -6.28
N TYR A 329 2.28 -12.60 -6.96
CA TYR A 329 0.98 -13.26 -6.82
C TYR A 329 0.58 -13.97 -8.12
N GLN A 330 0.67 -15.30 -8.14
CA GLN A 330 0.18 -16.07 -9.28
C GLN A 330 -1.34 -16.25 -9.21
N GLN A 331 -2.07 -15.65 -10.15
CA GLN A 331 -3.51 -15.87 -10.30
C GLN A 331 -3.73 -17.01 -11.31
N THR A 332 -4.32 -18.13 -10.87
CA THR A 332 -4.90 -19.12 -11.80
C THR A 332 -6.38 -19.29 -11.53
N ARG A 333 -7.13 -19.62 -12.59
CA ARG A 333 -8.59 -19.53 -12.73
C ARG A 333 -9.44 -20.16 -11.61
N PHE A 334 -8.89 -20.98 -10.71
CA PHE A 334 -9.71 -21.72 -9.73
C PHE A 334 -9.16 -21.94 -8.31
N HIS A 335 -7.94 -21.54 -7.94
CA HIS A 335 -7.42 -21.57 -6.55
C HIS A 335 -6.13 -20.72 -6.44
N VAL A 336 -5.86 -20.11 -5.29
CA VAL A 336 -4.61 -19.37 -5.02
C VAL A 336 -3.73 -20.15 -4.04
N PRO A 337 -2.67 -20.83 -4.49
CA PRO A 337 -1.53 -21.12 -3.63
C PRO A 337 -0.64 -19.86 -3.51
N MET A 338 -0.35 -19.42 -2.29
CA MET A 338 0.69 -18.41 -2.02
C MET A 338 2.07 -19.06 -2.20
N ILE A 339 2.94 -18.45 -3.00
CA ILE A 339 4.37 -18.76 -3.03
C ILE A 339 5.13 -17.48 -2.69
N GLU A 340 5.70 -17.41 -1.49
CA GLU A 340 6.59 -16.33 -1.07
C GLU A 340 8.01 -16.63 -1.54
N LEU A 341 8.53 -15.81 -2.46
CA LEU A 341 9.91 -15.93 -2.98
C LEU A 341 10.75 -14.74 -2.51
N TYR A 342 11.78 -15.04 -1.71
CA TYR A 342 12.79 -14.09 -1.28
C TYR A 342 13.98 -14.13 -2.25
N VAL A 343 14.31 -13.00 -2.89
CA VAL A 343 15.50 -12.88 -3.73
C VAL A 343 16.35 -11.71 -3.22
N GLU A 344 17.52 -12.02 -2.64
CA GLU A 344 18.55 -11.03 -2.31
C GLU A 344 19.46 -10.81 -3.52
N TYR A 345 19.74 -9.55 -3.86
CA TYR A 345 20.78 -9.18 -4.82
C TYR A 345 21.90 -8.43 -4.10
N GLU A 346 23.14 -8.88 -4.27
CA GLU A 346 24.33 -8.11 -3.92
C GLU A 346 24.99 -7.57 -5.20
N GLN A 347 25.05 -6.25 -5.34
CA GLN A 347 25.83 -5.60 -6.41
C GLN A 347 27.17 -5.15 -5.84
N TYR A 348 28.26 -5.82 -6.24
CA TYR A 348 29.63 -5.42 -5.92
C TYR A 348 30.18 -4.51 -7.02
N MET A 349 30.64 -3.32 -6.62
CA MET A 349 31.42 -2.42 -7.49
C MET A 349 32.89 -2.44 -7.03
N GLY A 350 33.74 -3.14 -7.79
CA GLY A 350 35.17 -2.80 -7.97
C GLY A 350 36.25 -3.76 -7.41
N LEU A 351 36.90 -4.51 -8.34
CA LEU A 351 38.35 -4.84 -8.51
C LEU A 351 39.21 -5.11 -7.24
N ASP A 352 39.91 -6.24 -7.03
CA ASP A 352 40.93 -6.91 -7.87
C ASP A 352 41.12 -8.43 -7.52
N ALA A 353 41.83 -9.17 -8.40
CA ALA A 353 42.19 -10.61 -8.47
C ALA A 353 42.56 -11.33 -7.13
N VAL A 354 42.43 -12.66 -6.96
CA VAL A 354 43.13 -13.82 -7.60
C VAL A 354 42.36 -15.11 -7.26
N GLY A 355 42.33 -16.09 -8.17
CA GLY A 355 41.45 -17.27 -8.12
C GLY A 355 41.90 -18.49 -7.33
N GLU A 356 41.01 -19.50 -7.30
CA GLU A 356 41.28 -20.95 -7.38
C GLU A 356 39.92 -21.68 -7.52
N GLU A 357 39.88 -22.70 -8.39
CA GLU A 357 38.75 -23.60 -8.63
C GLU A 357 38.51 -24.54 -7.45
N VAL A 358 37.25 -24.85 -7.10
CA VAL A 358 36.86 -26.21 -6.69
C VAL A 358 35.43 -26.50 -7.17
N ASN A 359 35.31 -27.61 -7.89
CA ASN A 359 34.08 -28.27 -8.32
C ASN A 359 33.82 -29.45 -7.36
N MET A 360 32.57 -29.74 -7.00
CA MET A 360 32.15 -31.10 -6.63
C MET A 360 30.62 -31.20 -6.53
N ASP A 361 30.06 -31.93 -7.49
CA ASP A 361 28.85 -32.74 -7.34
C ASP A 361 28.91 -33.56 -6.04
N GLU A 362 27.80 -33.66 -5.30
CA GLU A 362 27.34 -34.92 -4.68
C GLU A 362 26.07 -34.74 -3.82
N LEU A 363 25.16 -35.71 -3.97
CA LEU A 363 24.08 -36.14 -3.05
C LEU A 363 22.80 -35.27 -3.06
N GLY A 364 21.61 -35.79 -3.38
CA GLY A 364 21.13 -37.17 -3.44
C GLY A 364 19.68 -37.19 -2.95
N ASP A 365 18.82 -37.94 -3.64
CA ASP A 365 17.38 -38.10 -3.43
C ASP A 365 16.96 -38.41 -1.97
N ILE A 366 15.69 -38.15 -1.61
CA ILE A 366 14.77 -39.11 -0.94
C ILE A 366 13.34 -38.55 -0.79
N ASP A 367 12.46 -39.30 -1.44
CA ASP A 367 11.02 -39.62 -1.34
C ASP A 367 10.02 -39.00 -0.35
N TRP A 368 8.81 -38.90 -0.90
CA TRP A 368 7.50 -38.63 -0.31
C TRP A 368 6.84 -39.93 0.19
N GLU A 369 6.18 -39.89 1.35
CA GLU A 369 5.06 -40.79 1.65
C GLU A 369 3.87 -40.03 2.26
N GLU A 370 2.71 -40.24 1.65
CA GLU A 370 1.37 -39.90 2.13
C GLU A 370 0.94 -40.87 3.25
N ASP A 371 0.07 -40.44 4.16
CA ASP A 371 -1.08 -41.28 4.49
C ASP A 371 -2.25 -40.54 5.16
N ASN A 372 -3.44 -40.86 4.64
CA ASN A 372 -4.78 -40.43 5.03
C ASN A 372 -5.29 -41.22 6.25
N ASN A 373 -6.06 -40.58 7.15
CA ASN A 373 -7.43 -41.02 7.52
C ASN A 373 -8.04 -40.26 8.72
N GLY A 374 -9.36 -40.04 8.65
CA GLY A 374 -10.24 -40.41 9.76
C GLY A 374 -10.96 -39.31 10.56
N THR A 375 -12.08 -38.84 10.04
CA THR A 375 -13.40 -38.61 10.70
C THR A 375 -13.50 -38.11 12.16
N MET A 376 -13.95 -36.86 12.27
CA MET A 376 -15.07 -36.31 13.06
C MET A 376 -15.39 -36.84 14.48
N HIS A 377 -15.21 -35.99 15.50
CA HIS A 377 -16.08 -35.96 16.67
C HIS A 377 -16.33 -34.51 17.13
N VAL A 378 -17.60 -34.10 17.05
CA VAL A 378 -18.10 -32.84 17.63
C VAL A 378 -18.29 -33.08 19.13
N LEU A 379 -17.52 -32.38 19.97
CA LEU A 379 -17.74 -32.31 21.42
C LEU A 379 -18.22 -30.92 21.79
N LYS A 380 -19.42 -30.85 22.40
CA LYS A 380 -19.91 -29.66 23.09
C LYS A 380 -19.14 -29.50 24.40
N PHE A 381 -18.54 -28.34 24.63
CA PHE A 381 -17.99 -27.96 25.92
C PHE A 381 -18.79 -26.79 26.50
N SER A 382 -19.25 -26.95 27.74
CA SER A 382 -19.84 -25.88 28.55
C SER A 382 -18.74 -24.97 29.08
N GLU A 383 -19.07 -23.69 29.19
CA GLU A 383 -18.23 -22.64 29.76
C GLU A 383 -17.69 -23.07 31.14
N TYR A 384 -16.36 -23.17 31.24
CA TYR A 384 -15.58 -23.33 32.48
C TYR A 384 -15.80 -24.62 33.28
N ALA A 385 -15.10 -25.72 32.93
CA ALA A 385 -14.88 -26.83 33.85
C ALA A 385 -13.44 -27.33 33.81
N ASN A 386 -12.77 -27.17 34.95
CA ASN A 386 -11.39 -27.51 35.28
C ASN A 386 -11.32 -29.02 35.60
N MET A 387 -10.61 -29.83 34.83
CA MET A 387 -10.56 -31.30 34.97
C MET A 387 -9.11 -31.79 34.95
N GLY A 388 -8.46 -31.87 36.12
CA GLY A 388 -7.13 -32.47 36.21
C GLY A 388 -6.50 -32.40 37.60
N GLU A 389 -6.56 -33.50 38.34
CA GLU A 389 -5.89 -33.76 39.61
C GLU A 389 -4.38 -33.98 39.38
N ASP A 390 -3.56 -33.01 39.74
CA ASP A 390 -2.24 -33.16 40.41
C ASP A 390 -1.56 -31.79 40.42
N ASN A 391 -2.01 -31.01 41.41
CA ASN A 391 -1.55 -29.66 41.67
C ASN A 391 -0.23 -29.69 42.45
N ALA A 392 0.84 -29.16 41.85
CA ALA A 392 1.76 -28.33 42.62
C ALA A 392 1.13 -26.93 42.74
N ALA A 393 0.11 -26.81 43.60
CA ALA A 393 -0.45 -25.52 44.00
C ALA A 393 0.47 -24.89 45.05
N VAL A 394 0.64 -23.57 44.98
CA VAL A 394 0.76 -22.54 46.05
C VAL A 394 1.26 -21.30 45.27
N GLU A 395 0.56 -20.19 45.11
CA GLU A 395 -0.48 -19.50 45.88
C GLU A 395 -1.24 -18.56 44.91
N ASP A 396 -2.50 -18.26 45.25
CA ASP A 396 -3.47 -17.45 44.50
C ASP A 396 -4.14 -18.14 43.30
N SER A 397 -5.46 -18.00 43.25
CA SER A 397 -6.43 -18.62 42.35
C SER A 397 -6.31 -18.22 40.87
N GLU A 398 -5.09 -18.14 40.33
CA GLU A 398 -4.80 -17.62 39.00
C GLU A 398 -3.87 -18.55 38.21
N PHE A 399 -4.30 -18.89 37.00
CA PHE A 399 -3.48 -19.27 35.85
C PHE A 399 -2.29 -20.22 36.10
N GLY A 400 -2.51 -21.53 35.95
CA GLY A 400 -1.51 -22.57 36.21
C GLY A 400 -1.00 -23.31 34.95
N VAL A 401 0.24 -23.81 35.01
CA VAL A 401 0.78 -24.76 34.03
C VAL A 401 -0.09 -26.03 34.05
N ARG A 402 -0.47 -26.53 32.87
CA ARG A 402 -1.43 -27.62 32.57
C ARG A 402 -2.91 -27.25 32.55
N MET A 403 -3.26 -25.97 32.56
CA MET A 403 -4.64 -25.56 32.28
C MET A 403 -5.04 -25.91 30.84
N GLU A 404 -6.24 -26.48 30.69
CA GLU A 404 -6.80 -26.97 29.44
C GLU A 404 -7.90 -26.04 28.90
N PHE A 405 -7.93 -25.83 27.58
CA PHE A 405 -8.85 -24.90 26.92
C PHE A 405 -9.46 -25.55 25.68
N GLY A 406 -10.77 -25.38 25.52
CA GLY A 406 -11.53 -25.96 24.40
C GLY A 406 -11.29 -25.28 23.05
N SER A 407 -10.67 -24.10 23.02
CA SER A 407 -10.34 -23.39 21.78
C SER A 407 -9.06 -22.56 21.89
N ARG A 408 -8.46 -22.27 20.74
CA ARG A 408 -7.24 -21.44 20.62
C ARG A 408 -7.51 -20.01 21.07
N GLU A 409 -8.70 -19.51 20.78
CA GLU A 409 -9.13 -18.15 21.07
C GLU A 409 -9.28 -17.98 22.59
N SER A 410 -9.83 -18.99 23.27
CA SER A 410 -9.98 -19.00 24.73
C SER A 410 -8.62 -19.03 25.43
N VAL A 411 -7.68 -19.90 25.00
CA VAL A 411 -6.34 -19.95 25.61
C VAL A 411 -5.58 -18.64 25.39
N THR A 412 -5.72 -18.04 24.20
CA THR A 412 -5.07 -16.77 23.85
C THR A 412 -5.65 -15.61 24.66
N SER A 413 -6.97 -15.53 24.78
CA SER A 413 -7.67 -14.51 25.56
C SER A 413 -7.30 -14.58 27.04
N THR A 414 -7.34 -15.76 27.66
CA THR A 414 -7.01 -15.91 29.09
C THR A 414 -5.53 -15.63 29.37
N THR A 415 -4.61 -16.05 28.48
CA THR A 415 -3.18 -15.72 28.60
C THR A 415 -2.94 -14.21 28.50
N LYS A 416 -3.69 -13.52 27.61
CA LYS A 416 -3.66 -12.06 27.47
C LYS A 416 -4.15 -11.36 28.72
N SER A 417 -5.32 -11.74 29.23
CA SER A 417 -5.91 -11.14 30.43
C SER A 417 -5.04 -11.32 31.68
N TYR A 418 -4.48 -12.52 31.88
CA TYR A 418 -3.60 -12.80 33.02
C TYR A 418 -2.32 -11.96 32.99
N THR A 419 -1.73 -11.78 31.81
CA THR A 419 -0.49 -11.02 31.75
C THR A 419 -0.71 -9.52 31.90
N ILE A 420 -1.82 -9.03 31.36
CA ILE A 420 -2.26 -7.64 31.56
C ILE A 420 -2.54 -7.36 33.05
N SER A 421 -3.08 -8.33 33.82
CA SER A 421 -3.41 -8.12 35.23
C SER A 421 -2.22 -8.12 36.17
N ARG A 422 -1.13 -8.85 35.86
CA ARG A 422 0.05 -8.97 36.72
C ARG A 422 1.25 -8.11 36.31
N GLY A 423 1.19 -7.45 35.14
CA GLY A 423 2.21 -6.47 34.72
C GLY A 423 3.56 -7.09 34.37
N PHE A 424 3.60 -8.37 34.01
CA PHE A 424 4.79 -9.02 33.45
C PHE A 424 4.78 -8.89 31.93
N ASP A 425 5.95 -8.80 31.30
CA ASP A 425 6.05 -9.02 29.86
C ASP A 425 5.95 -10.52 29.58
N TYR A 426 5.14 -10.92 28.61
CA TYR A 426 5.05 -12.29 28.14
C TYR A 426 5.14 -12.35 26.63
N THR A 427 5.62 -13.48 26.14
CA THR A 427 5.65 -13.81 24.72
C THR A 427 4.98 -15.17 24.54
N VAL A 428 3.93 -15.25 23.73
CA VAL A 428 3.31 -16.53 23.34
C VAL A 428 4.02 -17.02 22.09
N TYR A 429 4.76 -18.13 22.22
CA TYR A 429 5.55 -18.67 21.12
C TYR A 429 4.85 -19.81 20.37
N ASP A 430 4.99 -19.79 19.04
CA ASP A 430 5.29 -21.00 18.27
C ASP A 430 6.75 -20.88 17.82
N TYR A 431 7.60 -21.85 18.17
CA TYR A 431 9.04 -21.61 18.32
C TYR A 431 9.87 -22.16 17.16
N THR A 432 10.72 -21.29 16.59
CA THR A 432 12.16 -21.54 16.33
C THR A 432 13.06 -20.31 16.64
N GLY A 433 12.91 -19.73 17.86
CA GLY A 433 13.87 -19.01 18.76
C GLY A 433 14.42 -17.60 18.47
N TYR A 434 15.41 -17.01 19.20
CA TYR A 434 16.05 -17.12 20.54
C TYR A 434 16.53 -15.69 20.84
N ALA A 435 16.30 -15.20 22.06
CA ALA A 435 17.06 -14.11 22.67
C ALA A 435 17.31 -14.47 24.14
N THR A 436 18.50 -14.17 24.64
CA THR A 436 18.91 -14.41 26.02
C THR A 436 18.26 -13.39 26.96
N GLY A 437 17.52 -13.85 27.98
CA GLY A 437 17.15 -13.02 29.13
C GLY A 437 15.70 -13.09 29.65
N CYS A 438 14.94 -14.15 29.40
CA CYS A 438 13.61 -14.31 30.02
C CYS A 438 13.58 -15.53 30.95
N ASP A 439 13.62 -15.26 32.25
CA ASP A 439 13.10 -16.20 33.23
C ASP A 439 11.57 -16.23 33.05
N TRP A 440 10.98 -17.42 32.89
CA TRP A 440 9.55 -17.71 32.68
C TRP A 440 9.00 -17.58 31.25
N LEU A 441 9.15 -18.64 30.44
CA LEU A 441 8.41 -18.81 29.19
C LEU A 441 7.34 -19.89 29.32
N ILE A 442 6.09 -19.50 29.06
CA ILE A 442 4.91 -20.36 29.07
C ILE A 442 4.43 -20.53 27.62
N ARG A 443 4.17 -21.78 27.18
CA ARG A 443 3.70 -22.09 25.84
C ARG A 443 2.30 -22.69 25.88
N ALA A 444 1.37 -22.18 25.08
CA ALA A 444 0.10 -22.86 24.79
C ALA A 444 0.30 -23.83 23.62
N SER A 445 -0.06 -25.09 23.80
CA SER A 445 0.14 -26.16 22.81
C SER A 445 -1.14 -26.97 22.58
N LEU A 446 -1.49 -27.24 21.33
CA LEU A 446 -2.60 -28.13 21.00
C LEU A 446 -2.20 -29.59 21.23
N ILE A 447 -2.94 -30.30 22.09
CA ILE A 447 -2.78 -31.73 22.31
C ILE A 447 -3.67 -32.47 21.32
N GLN A 448 -3.15 -32.70 20.12
CA GLN A 448 -3.90 -33.25 18.98
C GLN A 448 -4.63 -34.57 19.29
N LYS A 449 -4.05 -35.45 20.12
CA LYS A 449 -4.68 -36.72 20.51
C LYS A 449 -5.93 -36.56 21.39
N ARG A 450 -6.11 -35.41 22.04
CA ARG A 450 -7.18 -35.16 23.01
C ARG A 450 -8.06 -33.94 22.69
N GLY A 451 -7.70 -33.16 21.67
CA GLY A 451 -8.55 -32.10 21.12
C GLY A 451 -8.64 -30.81 21.95
N TYR A 452 -7.68 -30.54 22.82
CA TYR A 452 -7.65 -29.33 23.65
C TYR A 452 -6.28 -28.64 23.64
N TRP A 453 -6.27 -27.36 24.03
CA TRP A 453 -5.06 -26.56 24.18
C TRP A 453 -4.60 -26.58 25.64
N GLU A 454 -3.31 -26.79 25.88
CA GLU A 454 -2.72 -26.87 27.22
C GLU A 454 -1.57 -25.88 27.38
N ILE A 455 -1.45 -25.32 28.57
CA ILE A 455 -0.36 -24.42 28.97
C ILE A 455 0.83 -25.21 29.54
N ARG A 456 2.06 -25.05 29.04
CA ARG A 456 3.25 -25.81 29.49
C ARG A 456 4.42 -24.89 29.87
N ARG A 457 5.27 -25.35 30.80
CA ARG A 457 6.53 -24.67 31.22
C ARG A 457 7.69 -25.08 30.32
N TYR A 458 8.47 -24.10 29.86
CA TYR A 458 9.61 -24.33 28.95
C TYR A 458 10.95 -24.34 29.71
N ASN A 459 11.66 -25.47 29.73
CA ASN A 459 13.00 -25.61 30.33
C ASN A 459 13.97 -26.26 29.31
N GLY A 460 14.79 -25.49 28.59
CA GLY A 460 15.84 -26.02 27.70
C GLY A 460 16.72 -24.94 27.04
N LYS A 461 18.02 -25.22 26.83
CA LYS A 461 19.02 -24.36 26.14
C LYS A 461 19.25 -24.83 24.69
N TYR A 462 19.48 -23.87 23.77
CA TYR A 462 19.93 -23.92 22.36
C TYR A 462 18.93 -23.87 21.17
N ALA A 463 19.32 -23.03 20.20
CA ALA A 463 19.00 -22.92 18.75
C ALA A 463 17.75 -22.15 18.24
N CYS A 464 17.98 -20.97 17.63
CA CYS A 464 17.00 -20.30 16.77
C CYS A 464 17.48 -20.07 15.36
N THR A 465 16.53 -20.15 14.41
CA THR A 465 16.70 -19.72 13.03
C THR A 465 15.34 -19.40 12.41
N MET A 466 15.35 -18.38 11.53
CA MET A 466 14.32 -17.87 10.61
C MET A 466 13.38 -16.74 11.06
N GLY A 467 13.25 -15.75 10.17
CA GLY A 467 12.65 -14.45 10.42
C GLY A 467 11.31 -14.24 9.72
N THR A 468 10.25 -14.28 10.52
CA THR A 468 9.02 -13.46 10.42
C THR A 468 8.20 -13.80 11.66
N ILE A 469 8.42 -13.07 12.76
CA ILE A 469 7.60 -13.21 13.97
C ILE A 469 7.34 -11.80 14.52
N SER A 470 6.21 -11.21 14.14
CA SER A 470 5.62 -10.04 14.80
C SER A 470 4.25 -10.47 15.30
N GLN A 471 4.13 -10.70 16.61
CA GLN A 471 2.83 -10.59 17.27
C GLN A 471 2.75 -9.17 17.83
N ASP A 472 1.86 -8.41 17.24
CA ASP A 472 1.67 -6.99 17.47
C ASP A 472 1.09 -6.75 18.88
N HIS A 473 1.94 -6.31 19.81
CA HIS A 473 1.55 -5.85 21.15
C HIS A 473 0.80 -4.50 21.13
N THR A 474 0.53 -3.92 19.95
CA THR A 474 -0.18 -2.62 19.81
C THR A 474 -1.67 -2.74 19.55
N LYS A 475 -2.28 -3.93 19.70
CA LYS A 475 -3.71 -4.10 19.48
C LYS A 475 -4.35 -4.78 20.69
N LEU A 476 -4.58 -4.02 21.76
CA LEU A 476 -5.75 -4.31 22.59
C LEU A 476 -6.95 -4.34 21.63
N ASP A 477 -7.66 -5.46 21.63
CA ASP A 477 -8.89 -5.60 20.85
C ASP A 477 -9.97 -4.65 21.38
N SER A 478 -10.92 -4.31 20.52
CA SER A 478 -11.94 -3.32 20.83
C SER A 478 -12.81 -3.74 22.02
N ASP A 479 -12.99 -5.04 22.24
CA ASP A 479 -13.81 -5.60 23.31
C ASP A 479 -13.14 -5.43 24.68
N THR A 480 -11.82 -5.68 24.76
CA THR A 480 -11.04 -5.44 25.98
C THR A 480 -11.01 -3.96 26.36
N ILE A 481 -10.92 -3.06 25.36
CA ILE A 481 -11.02 -1.62 25.59
C ILE A 481 -12.46 -1.25 26.03
N ALA A 482 -13.48 -1.89 25.44
CA ALA A 482 -14.90 -1.67 25.78
C ALA A 482 -15.21 -1.98 27.23
N ASP A 483 -14.84 -3.16 27.68
CA ASP A 483 -15.09 -3.58 29.05
C ASP A 483 -14.38 -2.68 30.07
N ALA A 484 -13.20 -2.18 29.72
CA ALA A 484 -12.44 -1.29 30.59
C ALA A 484 -13.01 0.12 30.71
N ILE A 485 -13.69 0.62 29.67
CA ILE A 485 -14.23 1.99 29.63
C ILE A 485 -15.73 2.05 29.91
N LYS A 486 -16.45 0.93 29.77
CA LYS A 486 -17.90 0.82 29.98
C LYS A 486 -18.36 1.43 31.31
N PRO A 487 -17.72 1.16 32.47
CA PRO A 487 -18.12 1.78 33.73
C PRO A 487 -17.95 3.32 33.76
N LEU A 488 -17.02 3.86 32.97
CA LEU A 488 -16.76 5.30 32.88
C LEU A 488 -17.81 6.00 32.02
N VAL A 489 -18.23 5.36 30.92
CA VAL A 489 -19.26 5.88 30.02
C VAL A 489 -20.64 5.77 30.66
N GLU A 490 -20.91 4.69 31.41
CA GLU A 490 -22.16 4.54 32.18
C GLU A 490 -22.28 5.59 33.29
N ALA A 491 -21.17 5.96 33.94
CA ALA A 491 -21.15 6.98 34.98
C ALA A 491 -21.23 8.43 34.44
N ASP A 492 -20.65 8.70 33.27
CA ASP A 492 -20.76 9.98 32.55
C ASP A 492 -20.86 9.75 31.04
N PRO A 493 -22.09 9.66 30.48
CA PRO A 493 -22.29 9.47 29.04
C PRO A 493 -21.69 10.61 28.19
N SER A 494 -21.46 11.79 28.79
CA SER A 494 -20.89 12.95 28.10
C SER A 494 -19.36 12.95 28.04
N ILE A 495 -18.69 11.96 28.66
CA ILE A 495 -17.23 11.89 28.76
C ILE A 495 -16.56 12.02 27.38
N LYS A 496 -15.60 12.93 27.26
CA LYS A 496 -14.91 13.17 25.98
C LYS A 496 -14.03 11.98 25.63
N VAL A 497 -14.01 11.58 24.36
CA VAL A 497 -13.16 10.48 23.84
C VAL A 497 -11.68 10.68 24.19
N LYS A 498 -11.20 11.93 24.21
CA LYS A 498 -9.84 12.26 24.64
C LYS A 498 -9.56 11.85 26.10
N SER A 499 -10.54 12.02 26.99
CA SER A 499 -10.44 11.59 28.40
C SER A 499 -10.47 10.07 28.53
N ILE A 500 -11.21 9.38 27.66
CA ILE A 500 -11.22 7.92 27.55
C ILE A 500 -9.84 7.40 27.16
N ILE A 501 -9.23 7.98 26.11
CA ILE A 501 -7.88 7.61 25.65
C ILE A 501 -6.85 7.78 26.77
N THR A 502 -6.87 8.93 27.46
CA THR A 502 -5.97 9.16 28.61
C THR A 502 -6.17 8.13 29.71
N LYS A 503 -7.42 7.70 29.96
CA LYS A 503 -7.72 6.72 31.00
C LYS A 503 -7.26 5.31 30.60
N VAL A 504 -7.47 4.91 29.36
CA VAL A 504 -6.95 3.66 28.77
C VAL A 504 -5.41 3.65 28.83
N GLN A 505 -4.77 4.75 28.45
CA GLN A 505 -3.32 4.90 28.55
C GLN A 505 -2.83 4.80 30.00
N SER A 506 -3.50 5.44 30.95
CA SER A 506 -3.10 5.37 32.36
C SER A 506 -3.30 4.00 32.99
N ARG A 507 -4.29 3.22 32.52
CA ARG A 507 -4.68 1.94 33.11
C ARG A 507 -3.96 0.74 32.48
N PHE A 508 -3.62 0.83 31.20
CA PHE A 508 -3.05 -0.28 30.43
C PHE A 508 -1.71 0.05 29.75
N ASN A 509 -1.16 1.24 30.02
CA ASN A 509 0.05 1.76 29.35
C ASN A 509 -0.03 1.71 27.81
N TYR A 510 -1.25 1.83 27.26
CA TYR A 510 -1.57 1.65 25.85
C TYR A 510 -2.32 2.87 25.30
N ILE A 511 -1.82 3.42 24.19
CA ILE A 511 -2.44 4.59 23.54
C ILE A 511 -3.46 4.10 22.51
N ALA A 512 -4.74 4.10 22.88
CA ALA A 512 -5.82 3.79 21.96
C ALA A 512 -5.98 4.89 20.90
N SER A 513 -6.17 4.50 19.63
CA SER A 513 -6.49 5.46 18.57
C SER A 513 -7.85 6.12 18.83
N TYR A 514 -8.02 7.34 18.32
CA TYR A 514 -9.28 8.08 18.50
C TYR A 514 -10.49 7.31 17.98
N ARG A 515 -10.36 6.69 16.80
CA ARG A 515 -11.42 5.87 16.19
C ARG A 515 -11.77 4.66 17.07
N LYS A 516 -10.78 3.95 17.62
CA LYS A 516 -11.05 2.83 18.54
C LYS A 516 -11.77 3.32 19.79
N ALA A 517 -11.24 4.33 20.47
CA ALA A 517 -11.87 4.88 21.67
C ALA A 517 -13.26 5.50 21.42
N TRP A 518 -13.54 5.97 20.20
CA TRP A 518 -14.86 6.48 19.80
C TRP A 518 -15.85 5.36 19.49
N LEU A 519 -15.44 4.30 18.78
CA LEU A 519 -16.29 3.14 18.50
C LEU A 519 -16.64 2.35 19.77
N THR A 520 -15.72 2.36 20.73
CA THR A 520 -15.86 1.70 22.02
C THR A 520 -16.73 2.51 23.00
N LYS A 521 -16.76 3.84 22.85
CA LYS A 521 -17.64 4.72 23.63
C LYS A 521 -19.06 4.65 23.08
#